data_AF-A0AAD7WD46-F1
#
_entry.id   AF-A0AAD7WD46-F1
#
_cell.length_a   1.000
_cell.length_b   1.000
_cell.length_c   1.000
_cell.angle_alpha   90.00
_cell.angle_beta   90.00
_cell.angle_gamma   90.00
#
_symmetry.space_group_name_H-M   'P 1'
#
loop_
_entity.id
_entity.type
_entity.pdbx_description
1 polymer ?
#
loop_
_entity_poly.entity_id
_entity_poly.type
_entity_poly.pdbx_seq_one_letter_code
_entity_poly.pdbx_strand_id
1 'polypeptide(L)'
;MSILTKPFTMEEFEAELSTMKLRKAAGPDDILTEMITHLGPVTKQSLVNMYNTCLQTQRIPPIWRKAIIIALLKPGKDPNLSKSYRPISLLCITYKLFERLLLSRLSPQIDAKLIKDQAGFRSGKSYTG
;
A
#
# COMPACT_ATOMS: atom_id res chain seq x y z
N MET A 1 -8.14 -17.78 -16.93
CA MET A 1 -8.41 -16.66 -15.98
C MET A 1 -7.14 -15.84 -15.78
N SER A 2 -7.24 -14.51 -15.88
CA SER A 2 -6.12 -13.59 -15.64
C SER A 2 -5.61 -13.72 -14.20
N ILE A 3 -4.29 -13.64 -13.99
CA ILE A 3 -3.69 -13.62 -12.65
C ILE A 3 -4.26 -12.50 -11.77
N LEU A 4 -4.73 -11.41 -12.39
CA LEU A 4 -5.30 -10.25 -11.71
C LEU A 4 -6.57 -10.57 -10.91
N THR A 5 -7.34 -11.58 -11.31
CA THR A 5 -8.65 -11.87 -10.72
C THR A 5 -8.68 -13.17 -9.91
N LYS A 6 -7.56 -13.89 -9.84
CA LYS A 6 -7.47 -15.09 -8.99
C LYS A 6 -7.50 -14.70 -7.51
N PRO A 7 -7.98 -15.55 -6.59
CA PRO A 7 -7.79 -15.33 -5.16
C PRO A 7 -6.30 -15.17 -4.83
N PHE A 8 -5.98 -14.30 -3.87
CA PHE A 8 -4.68 -14.21 -3.22
C PHE A 8 -4.43 -15.44 -2.37
N THR A 9 -3.19 -15.93 -2.40
CA THR A 9 -2.73 -17.02 -1.54
C THR A 9 -2.07 -16.49 -0.26
N MET A 10 -1.86 -17.38 0.71
CA MET A 10 -1.13 -17.03 1.93
C MET A 10 0.34 -16.71 1.63
N GLU A 11 0.93 -17.37 0.64
CA GLU A 11 2.31 -17.14 0.22
C GLU A 11 2.49 -15.74 -0.36
N GLU A 12 1.57 -15.29 -1.22
CA GLU A 12 1.58 -13.91 -1.72
C GLU A 12 1.42 -12.89 -0.58
N PHE A 13 0.52 -13.17 0.37
CA PHE A 13 0.29 -12.34 1.54
C PHE A 13 1.55 -12.19 2.40
N GLU A 14 2.19 -13.31 2.77
CA GLU A 14 3.39 -13.29 3.62
C GLU A 14 4.58 -12.66 2.86
N ALA A 15 4.71 -12.94 1.56
CA ALA A 15 5.72 -12.30 0.73
C ALA A 15 5.59 -10.77 0.75
N GLU A 16 4.39 -10.24 0.52
CA GLU A 16 4.18 -8.79 0.56
C GLU A 16 4.31 -8.21 1.97
N LEU A 17 3.79 -8.88 2.99
CA LEU A 17 3.90 -8.45 4.39
C LEU A 17 5.36 -8.34 4.82
N SER A 18 6.21 -9.29 4.43
CA SER A 18 7.64 -9.30 4.79
C SER A 18 8.42 -8.08 4.26
N THR A 19 7.93 -7.46 3.18
CA THR A 19 8.56 -6.28 2.57
C THR A 19 8.06 -4.96 3.16
N MET A 20 7.02 -4.99 4.00
CA MET A 20 6.46 -3.78 4.59
C MET A 20 7.40 -3.20 5.64
N LYS A 21 7.60 -1.87 5.58
CA LYS A 21 8.45 -1.17 6.55
C LYS A 21 7.78 -1.15 7.92
N LEU A 22 8.55 -1.50 8.95
CA LEU A 22 8.18 -1.33 10.35
C LEU A 22 8.36 0.13 10.79
N ARG A 23 7.84 0.45 11.98
CA ARG A 23 7.91 1.74 12.68
C ARG A 23 7.33 2.87 11.84
N LYS A 24 6.24 2.58 11.13
CA LYS A 24 5.45 3.56 10.39
C LYS A 24 4.23 3.94 11.20
N ALA A 25 3.79 5.19 11.06
CA ALA A 25 2.58 5.67 11.70
C ALA A 25 1.37 4.87 11.21
N ALA A 26 0.45 4.58 12.13
CA ALA A 26 -0.81 3.90 11.84
C ALA A 26 -1.76 4.79 11.02
N GLY A 27 -2.76 4.16 10.41
CA GLY A 27 -3.88 4.87 9.80
C GLY A 27 -4.97 5.21 10.81
N PRO A 28 -6.19 5.56 10.33
CA PRO A 28 -7.35 5.84 11.19
C PRO A 28 -7.82 4.67 12.08
N ASP A 29 -7.27 3.47 11.88
CA ASP A 29 -7.59 2.24 12.62
C ASP A 29 -6.59 1.92 13.73
N ASP A 30 -5.53 2.72 13.89
CA ASP A 30 -4.45 2.52 14.87
C ASP A 30 -3.70 1.17 14.77
N ILE A 31 -3.86 0.46 13.64
CA ILE A 31 -3.15 -0.80 13.38
C ILE A 31 -1.78 -0.52 12.79
N LEU A 32 -0.74 -1.09 13.41
CA LEU A 32 0.65 -1.02 12.95
C LEU A 32 1.04 -2.26 12.12
N THR A 33 2.06 -2.12 11.28
CA THR A 33 2.63 -3.25 10.51
C THR A 33 3.08 -4.38 11.42
N GLU A 34 3.74 -4.04 12.53
CA GLU A 34 4.22 -4.97 13.55
C GLU A 34 3.11 -5.85 14.11
N MET A 35 1.92 -5.26 14.33
CA MET A 35 0.78 -6.01 14.86
C MET A 35 0.37 -7.11 13.88
N ILE A 36 0.33 -6.80 12.58
CA ILE A 36 0.00 -7.78 11.51
C ILE A 36 1.08 -8.86 11.41
N THR A 37 2.36 -8.45 11.47
CA THR A 37 3.49 -9.39 11.42
C THR A 37 3.45 -10.42 12.54
N HIS A 38 3.04 -10.01 13.74
CA HIS A 38 2.94 -10.87 14.92
C HIS A 38 1.59 -11.59 15.07
N LEU A 39 0.66 -11.44 14.14
CA LEU A 39 -0.58 -12.22 14.16
C LEU A 39 -0.31 -13.71 14.01
N GLY A 40 -1.12 -14.52 14.71
CA GLY A 40 -1.16 -15.96 14.50
C GLY A 40 -1.69 -16.34 13.10
N PRO A 41 -1.40 -17.56 12.63
CA PRO A 41 -1.73 -18.01 11.27
C PRO A 41 -3.23 -17.96 10.97
N VAL A 42 -4.09 -18.24 11.96
CA VAL A 42 -5.56 -18.18 11.80
C VAL A 42 -6.04 -16.76 11.48
N THR A 43 -5.49 -15.76 12.18
CA THR A 43 -5.88 -14.36 11.97
C THR A 43 -5.32 -13.83 10.66
N LYS A 44 -4.08 -14.21 10.30
CA LYS A 44 -3.54 -13.91 8.96
C LYS A 44 -4.40 -14.52 7.85
N GLN A 45 -4.87 -15.76 8.02
CA GLN A 45 -5.76 -16.40 7.05
C GLN A 45 -7.09 -15.66 6.94
N SER A 46 -7.60 -15.12 8.04
CA SER A 46 -8.80 -14.29 8.04
C SER A 46 -8.61 -13.00 7.24
N LEU A 47 -7.43 -12.36 7.31
CA LEU A 47 -7.08 -11.21 6.47
C LEU A 47 -7.03 -11.57 4.98
N VAL A 48 -6.42 -12.71 4.63
CA VAL A 48 -6.39 -13.20 3.24
C VAL A 48 -7.81 -13.45 2.72
N ASN A 49 -8.67 -14.07 3.52
CA ASN A 49 -10.07 -14.31 3.17
C ASN A 49 -10.84 -12.99 2.98
N MET A 50 -10.58 -11.99 3.83
CA MET A 50 -11.14 -10.65 3.69
C MET A 50 -10.68 -9.98 2.38
N TYR A 51 -9.39 -10.07 2.02
CA TYR A 51 -8.86 -9.53 0.76
C TYR A 51 -9.49 -10.21 -0.46
N ASN A 52 -9.68 -11.53 -0.41
CA ASN A 52 -10.35 -12.28 -1.46
C ASN A 52 -11.83 -11.91 -1.59
N THR A 53 -12.50 -11.65 -0.46
CA THR A 53 -13.86 -11.12 -0.46
C THR A 53 -13.91 -9.73 -1.10
N CYS A 54 -12.93 -8.87 -0.80
CA CYS A 54 -12.83 -7.54 -1.43
C CYS A 54 -12.64 -7.66 -2.95
N LEU A 55 -11.78 -8.58 -3.40
CA LEU A 55 -11.51 -8.82 -4.82
C LEU A 55 -12.75 -9.33 -5.56
N GLN A 56 -13.49 -10.27 -4.97
CA GLN A 56 -14.69 -10.86 -5.58
C GLN A 56 -15.87 -9.88 -5.61
N THR A 57 -16.09 -9.16 -4.52
CA THR A 57 -17.25 -8.26 -4.38
C THR A 57 -17.00 -6.85 -4.91
N GLN A 58 -15.74 -6.52 -5.22
CA GLN A 58 -15.29 -5.16 -5.57
C GLN A 58 -15.65 -4.12 -4.50
N ARG A 59 -15.78 -4.55 -3.25
CA ARG A 59 -16.09 -3.70 -2.10
C ARG A 59 -14.97 -3.78 -1.08
N ILE A 60 -14.53 -2.62 -0.62
CA ILE A 60 -13.54 -2.49 0.45
C ILE A 60 -14.20 -1.98 1.75
N PRO A 61 -13.63 -2.30 2.93
CA PRO A 61 -14.03 -1.73 4.20
C PRO A 61 -14.16 -0.20 4.15
N PRO A 62 -15.23 0.40 4.71
CA PRO A 62 -15.41 1.86 4.67
C PRO A 62 -14.25 2.65 5.30
N ILE A 63 -13.59 2.10 6.32
CA ILE A 63 -12.45 2.75 6.99
C ILE A 63 -11.23 2.88 6.09
N TRP A 64 -11.05 1.99 5.09
CA TRP A 64 -9.96 2.09 4.13
C TRP A 64 -10.09 3.29 3.19
N ARG A 65 -11.29 3.88 3.09
CA ARG A 65 -11.54 5.11 2.33
C ARG A 65 -11.20 6.38 3.13
N LYS A 66 -10.78 6.24 4.38
CA LYS A 66 -10.41 7.35 5.26
C LYS A 66 -8.88 7.43 5.39
N ALA A 67 -8.38 8.64 5.62
CA ALA A 67 -6.97 8.89 5.88
C ALA A 67 -6.82 9.97 6.95
N ILE A 68 -5.75 9.88 7.75
CA ILE A 68 -5.29 11.00 8.58
C ILE A 68 -4.39 11.86 7.70
N ILE A 69 -4.70 13.15 7.57
CA ILE A 69 -3.89 14.10 6.79
C ILE A 69 -2.95 14.86 7.73
N ILE A 70 -1.65 14.76 7.47
CA ILE A 70 -0.63 15.51 8.22
C ILE A 70 0.10 16.44 7.25
N ALA A 71 0.20 17.71 7.60
CA ALA A 71 0.95 18.71 6.84
C ALA A 71 2.42 18.73 7.30
N LEU A 72 3.35 18.31 6.45
CA LEU A 72 4.79 18.37 6.74
C LEU A 72 5.42 19.62 6.14
N LEU A 73 6.17 20.38 6.93
CA LEU A 73 6.91 21.54 6.44
C LEU A 73 8.03 21.08 5.50
N LYS A 74 8.15 21.73 4.32
CA LYS A 74 9.27 21.53 3.40
C LYS A 74 10.55 22.11 4.02
N PRO A 75 11.71 21.43 3.91
CA PRO A 75 12.97 21.95 4.45
C PRO A 75 13.27 23.37 3.94
N GLY A 76 13.64 24.28 4.85
CA GLY A 76 14.04 25.65 4.53
C GLY A 76 12.93 26.56 3.99
N LYS A 77 11.65 26.21 4.17
CA LYS A 77 10.51 27.05 3.77
C LYS A 77 9.84 27.73 4.97
N ASP A 78 9.25 28.90 4.72
CA ASP A 78 8.56 29.72 5.72
C ASP A 78 7.31 29.00 6.26
N PRO A 79 7.22 28.74 7.59
CA PRO A 79 6.07 28.06 8.19
C PRO A 79 4.76 28.88 8.13
N ASN A 80 4.81 30.18 7.84
CA ASN A 80 3.61 31.01 7.76
C ASN A 80 2.90 30.90 6.39
N LEU A 81 3.51 30.24 5.40
CA LEU A 81 2.94 30.09 4.07
C LEU A 81 2.39 28.68 3.85
N SER A 82 1.12 28.58 3.48
CA SER A 82 0.46 27.28 3.21
C SER A 82 1.20 26.43 2.16
N LYS A 83 1.75 27.05 1.11
CA LYS A 83 2.55 26.38 0.06
C LYS A 83 3.84 25.73 0.57
N SER A 84 4.29 26.09 1.77
CA SER A 84 5.48 25.52 2.41
C SER A 84 5.24 24.11 2.95
N TYR A 85 3.99 23.67 3.05
CA TYR A 85 3.66 22.34 3.54
C TYR A 85 3.42 21.36 2.39
N ARG A 86 3.67 20.08 2.65
CA ARG A 86 3.23 18.96 1.82
C ARG A 86 2.27 18.09 2.65
N PRO A 87 1.03 17.87 2.21
CA PRO A 87 0.15 16.93 2.89
C PRO A 87 0.66 15.51 2.67
N ILE A 88 0.64 14.70 3.72
CA ILE A 88 0.80 13.24 3.65
C ILE A 88 -0.46 12.57 4.18
N SER A 89 -0.83 11.46 3.56
CA SER A 89 -1.98 10.65 3.96
C SER A 89 -1.51 9.41 4.69
N LEU A 90 -1.94 9.23 5.94
CA LEU A 90 -1.79 7.99 6.68
C LEU A 90 -3.02 7.13 6.43
N LEU A 91 -2.83 6.06 5.65
CA LEU A 91 -3.85 5.06 5.36
C LEU A 91 -3.70 3.84 6.28
N CYS A 92 -4.81 3.11 6.46
CA CYS A 92 -4.84 1.82 7.17
C CYS A 92 -3.76 0.88 6.62
N ILE A 93 -3.03 0.20 7.50
CA ILE A 93 -1.94 -0.69 7.07
C ILE A 93 -2.48 -1.90 6.30
N THR A 94 -3.63 -2.44 6.68
CA THR A 94 -4.28 -3.52 5.94
C THR A 94 -4.68 -3.09 4.53
N TYR A 95 -5.07 -1.83 4.34
CA TYR A 95 -5.37 -1.29 3.01
C TYR A 95 -4.10 -1.22 2.15
N LYS A 96 -2.99 -0.70 2.71
CA LYS A 96 -1.69 -0.67 2.01
C LYS A 96 -1.24 -2.08 1.62
N LEU A 97 -1.42 -3.08 2.49
CA LEU A 97 -1.06 -4.46 2.17
C LEU A 97 -1.91 -5.02 1.01
N PHE A 98 -3.20 -4.73 0.99
CA PHE A 98 -4.07 -5.07 -0.13
C PHE A 98 -3.64 -4.39 -1.44
N GLU A 99 -3.31 -3.10 -1.41
CA GLU A 99 -2.78 -2.37 -2.57
C GLU A 99 -1.48 -2.99 -3.09
N ARG A 100 -0.58 -3.41 -2.19
CA ARG A 100 0.68 -4.08 -2.56
C ARG A 100 0.45 -5.41 -3.27
N LEU A 101 -0.47 -6.23 -2.78
CA LEU A 101 -0.86 -7.49 -3.43
C LEU A 101 -1.37 -7.26 -4.86
N LEU A 102 -2.23 -6.26 -5.05
CA LEU A 102 -2.71 -5.87 -6.38
C LEU A 102 -1.58 -5.37 -7.27
N LEU A 103 -0.74 -4.47 -6.74
CA LEU A 103 0.40 -3.89 -7.46
C LEU A 103 1.39 -4.96 -7.92
N SER A 104 1.70 -5.94 -7.05
CA SER A 104 2.59 -7.06 -7.35
C SER A 104 2.16 -7.84 -8.60
N ARG A 105 0.85 -8.04 -8.77
CA ARG A 105 0.28 -8.70 -9.96
C ARG A 105 0.17 -7.78 -11.17
N LEU A 106 -0.05 -6.49 -10.95
CA LEU A 106 -0.32 -5.51 -12.01
C LEU A 106 0.96 -4.97 -12.65
N SER A 107 1.98 -4.65 -11.85
CA SER A 107 3.23 -4.01 -12.30
C SER A 107 3.89 -4.73 -13.48
N PRO A 108 4.11 -6.06 -13.47
CA PRO A 108 4.77 -6.74 -14.59
C PRO A 108 4.00 -6.61 -15.91
N GLN A 109 2.67 -6.54 -15.86
CA GLN A 109 1.82 -6.44 -17.05
C GLN A 109 1.80 -5.03 -17.62
N ILE A 110 1.90 -4.01 -16.77
CA ILE A 110 1.96 -2.60 -17.19
C ILE A 110 3.37 -2.25 -17.66
N ASP A 111 4.40 -2.66 -16.94
CA ASP A 111 5.79 -2.28 -17.23
C ASP A 111 6.23 -2.69 -18.64
N ALA A 112 5.73 -3.83 -19.13
CA ALA A 112 5.97 -4.32 -20.49
C ALA A 112 5.40 -3.39 -21.58
N LYS A 113 4.45 -2.51 -21.23
CA LYS A 113 3.74 -1.62 -22.17
C LYS A 113 4.15 -0.15 -22.04
N LEU A 114 4.93 0.20 -21.02
CA LEU A 114 5.34 1.58 -20.78
C LEU A 114 6.47 1.99 -21.73
N ILE A 115 6.42 3.25 -22.18
CA ILE A 115 7.51 3.86 -22.97
C ILE A 115 8.83 3.86 -22.20
N LYS A 116 9.95 3.89 -22.94
CA LYS A 116 11.30 3.80 -22.36
C LYS A 116 11.62 4.98 -21.44
N ASP A 117 11.19 6.17 -21.83
CA ASP A 117 11.49 7.45 -21.14
C ASP A 117 10.69 7.64 -19.84
N GLN A 118 9.65 6.82 -19.62
CA GLN A 118 8.97 6.81 -18.34
C GLN A 118 9.86 6.14 -17.30
N ALA A 119 10.48 6.95 -16.44
CA ALA A 119 11.39 6.50 -15.37
C ALA A 119 10.78 6.59 -13.96
N GLY A 120 9.82 7.49 -13.74
CA GLY A 120 9.20 7.70 -12.42
C GLY A 120 8.44 6.47 -11.93
N PHE A 121 8.64 6.12 -10.66
CA PHE A 121 7.92 5.04 -9.95
C PHE A 121 8.07 3.64 -10.57
N ARG A 122 9.20 3.37 -11.24
CA ARG A 122 9.50 2.06 -11.84
C ARG A 122 10.70 1.41 -11.19
N SER A 123 10.61 0.10 -10.98
CA SER A 123 11.72 -0.68 -10.43
C SER A 123 12.94 -0.61 -11.38
N GLY A 124 14.13 -0.42 -10.82
CA GLY A 124 15.38 -0.34 -11.59
C GLY A 124 15.55 0.92 -12.44
N LYS A 125 14.64 1.90 -12.37
CA LYS A 125 14.77 3.20 -13.04
C LYS A 125 14.83 4.33 -12.02
N SER A 126 15.68 5.31 -12.27
CA SER A 126 15.79 6.53 -11.47
C SER A 126 15.90 7.74 -12.39
N TYR A 127 15.57 8.91 -11.87
CA TYR A 127 15.82 10.18 -12.54
C TYR A 127 17.05 10.81 -11.89
N THR A 128 18.12 10.94 -12.65
CA THR A 128 19.27 11.77 -12.31
C THR A 128 19.11 13.09 -13.05
N GLY A 129 18.41 14.04 -12.46
CA GLY A 129 18.42 15.44 -12.89
C GLY A 129 18.73 16.32 -11.70
#